data_AF-A0A6P7H7E9-F1
#
_entry.id   AF-A0A6P7H7E9-F1
#
_cell.length_a   1.000
_cell.length_b   1.000
_cell.length_c   1.000
_cell.angle_alpha   90.00
_cell.angle_beta   90.00
_cell.angle_gamma   90.00
#
_symmetry.space_group_name_H-M   'P 1'
#
loop_
_entity.id
_entity.type
_entity.pdbx_description
1 polymer ?
#
loop_
_entity_poly.entity_id
_entity_poly.type
_entity_poly.pdbx_seq_one_letter_code
_entity_poly.pdbx_strand_id
1 'polypeptide(L)'
;MLKSPEPLKVSKVIHKAFIEVNEEGAEAAAATGAVVVLRMAMVFTEREEFVADHPFILQLVYKANEDSRILFSGRIYKPES
;
A
#
# COMPACT_ATOMS: atom_id res chain seq x y z
N MET A 1 26.22 -37.35 24.51
CA MET A 1 25.64 -36.16 23.84
C MET A 1 26.78 -35.27 23.38
N LEU A 2 27.10 -35.29 22.08
CA LEU A 2 28.17 -34.46 21.51
C LEU A 2 27.64 -33.02 21.35
N LYS A 3 27.98 -32.14 22.29
CA LYS A 3 27.92 -30.70 22.04
C LYS A 3 29.15 -30.34 21.21
N SER A 4 28.99 -30.07 19.92
CA SER A 4 30.05 -29.40 19.16
C SER A 4 30.11 -27.92 19.60
N PRO A 5 31.31 -27.31 19.70
CA PRO A 5 31.49 -25.94 20.18
C PRO A 5 31.20 -24.87 19.10
N GLU A 6 30.61 -25.24 17.97
CA GLU A 6 30.38 -24.30 16.89
C GLU A 6 29.21 -23.35 17.24
N PRO A 7 29.41 -22.02 17.16
CA PRO A 7 28.36 -21.07 17.49
C PRO A 7 27.20 -21.16 16.48
N LEU A 8 26.00 -21.40 17.00
CA LEU A 8 24.75 -21.41 16.23
C LEU A 8 24.53 -20.03 15.59
N LYS A 9 24.34 -20.01 14.27
CA LYS A 9 24.07 -18.78 13.51
C LYS A 9 22.92 -18.97 12.53
N VAL A 10 22.20 -17.89 12.26
CA VAL A 10 21.17 -17.86 11.21
C VAL A 10 21.86 -17.96 9.86
N SER A 11 21.55 -19.01 9.09
CA SER A 11 22.11 -19.23 7.76
C SER A 11 21.38 -18.42 6.68
N LYS A 12 20.04 -18.32 6.78
CA LYS A 12 19.19 -17.62 5.81
C LYS A 12 17.87 -17.20 6.45
N VAL A 13 17.39 -16.02 6.07
CA VAL A 13 16.01 -15.59 6.29
C VAL A 13 15.40 -15.36 4.91
N ILE A 14 14.27 -16.00 4.63
CA ILE A 14 13.55 -15.86 3.37
C ILE A 14 12.24 -15.15 3.66
N HIS A 15 12.02 -14.02 2.99
CA HIS A 15 10.77 -13.26 3.06
C HIS A 15 10.23 -13.10 1.64
N LYS A 16 8.96 -13.47 1.42
CA LYS A 16 8.24 -13.30 0.16
C LYS A 16 6.93 -12.56 0.47
N ALA A 17 6.72 -11.46 -0.23
CA ALA A 17 5.53 -10.62 -0.11
C ALA A 17 4.97 -10.36 -1.51
N PHE A 18 3.66 -10.22 -1.62
CA PHE A 18 2.95 -9.92 -2.86
C PHE A 18 1.85 -8.91 -2.56
N ILE A 19 1.63 -7.98 -3.49
CA ILE A 19 0.54 -7.00 -3.44
C ILE A 19 -0.05 -6.88 -4.83
N GLU A 20 -1.37 -6.85 -4.90
CA GLU A 20 -2.14 -6.63 -6.11
C GLU A 20 -2.95 -5.35 -5.93
N VAL A 21 -2.96 -4.50 -6.94
CA VAL A 21 -3.73 -3.25 -6.96
C VAL A 21 -4.59 -3.30 -8.22
N ASN A 22 -5.90 -3.26 -8.04
CA ASN A 22 -6.88 -3.30 -9.11
C ASN A 22 -8.01 -2.31 -8.84
N GLU A 23 -8.91 -2.18 -9.81
CA GLU A 23 -10.02 -1.24 -9.75
C GLU A 23 -11.05 -1.63 -8.71
N GLU A 24 -11.27 -2.90 -8.37
CA GLU A 24 -12.32 -3.30 -7.43
C GLU A 24 -12.17 -2.62 -6.06
N GLY A 25 -10.93 -2.43 -5.60
CA GLY A 25 -10.63 -1.70 -4.36
C GLY A 25 -10.86 -0.18 -4.45
N ALA A 26 -10.74 0.41 -5.65
CA ALA A 26 -10.95 1.83 -5.91
C ALA A 26 -12.39 2.15 -6.38
N GLU A 27 -13.07 1.19 -6.99
CA GLU A 27 -14.41 1.30 -7.57
C GLU A 27 -15.44 1.60 -6.48
N ALA A 28 -15.33 0.92 -5.33
CA ALA A 28 -16.15 1.21 -4.16
C ALA A 28 -15.96 2.66 -3.66
N ALA A 29 -14.72 3.18 -3.69
CA ALA A 29 -14.42 4.57 -3.33
C ALA A 29 -14.95 5.57 -4.37
N ALA A 30 -14.84 5.27 -5.67
CA ALA A 30 -15.33 6.09 -6.77
C ALA A 30 -16.87 6.22 -6.77
N ALA A 31 -17.58 5.10 -6.57
CA ALA A 31 -19.03 5.10 -6.46
C ALA A 31 -19.52 5.95 -5.27
N THR A 32 -18.85 5.82 -4.12
CA THR A 32 -19.13 6.63 -2.93
C THR A 32 -18.86 8.12 -3.18
N GLY A 33 -17.74 8.44 -3.82
CA GLY A 33 -17.36 9.81 -4.19
C GLY A 33 -18.40 10.49 -5.09
N ALA A 34 -18.91 9.79 -6.11
CA ALA A 34 -19.96 10.30 -6.99
C ALA A 34 -21.26 10.64 -6.23
N VAL A 35 -21.66 9.79 -5.28
CA VAL A 35 -22.85 10.03 -4.44
C VAL A 35 -22.66 11.26 -3.54
N VAL A 36 -21.47 11.47 -2.98
CA VAL A 36 -21.15 12.65 -2.15
C VAL A 36 -21.18 13.92 -3.00
N VAL A 37 -20.54 13.92 -4.18
CA VAL A 37 -20.51 15.07 -5.10
C VAL A 37 -21.92 15.47 -5.55
N LEU A 38 -22.79 14.50 -5.84
CA LEU A 38 -24.19 14.79 -6.19
C LEU A 38 -24.99 15.40 -5.03
N ARG A 39 -24.58 15.14 -3.77
CA ARG A 39 -25.25 15.63 -2.56
C ARG A 39 -24.68 16.96 -2.04
N MET A 40 -23.47 17.35 -2.44
CA MET A 40 -22.87 18.64 -2.10
C MET A 40 -23.07 19.60 -3.27
N ALA A 41 -23.91 20.62 -3.11
CA ALA A 41 -24.05 21.67 -4.13
C ALA A 41 -22.66 22.26 -4.46
N MET A 42 -22.23 22.12 -5.71
CA MET A 42 -20.87 22.34 -6.24
C MET A 42 -20.08 23.45 -5.54
N VAL A 43 -19.39 23.11 -4.46
CA VAL A 43 -18.27 23.89 -3.97
C VAL A 43 -17.12 23.53 -4.89
N PHE A 44 -16.80 24.42 -5.85
CA PHE A 44 -15.68 24.27 -6.77
C PHE A 44 -14.36 24.39 -5.99
N THR A 45 -13.98 23.32 -5.30
CA THR A 45 -12.59 23.11 -4.91
C THR A 45 -11.84 22.72 -6.18
N GLU A 46 -10.76 23.43 -6.49
CA GLU A 46 -9.90 23.04 -7.62
C GLU A 46 -9.50 21.57 -7.46
N ARG A 47 -9.68 20.79 -8.53
CA ARG A 47 -9.43 19.36 -8.51
C ARG A 47 -7.92 19.15 -8.60
N GLU A 48 -7.33 18.64 -7.53
CA GLU A 48 -5.94 18.18 -7.56
C GLU A 48 -5.83 16.95 -8.46
N GLU A 49 -4.98 17.02 -9.48
CA GLU A 49 -4.67 15.89 -10.36
C GLU A 49 -3.47 15.11 -9.82
N PHE A 50 -3.61 13.78 -9.72
CA PHE A 50 -2.53 12.87 -9.36
C PHE A 50 -2.33 11.84 -10.45
N VAL A 51 -1.19 11.91 -11.14
CA VAL A 51 -0.82 11.01 -12.24
C VAL A 51 0.41 10.20 -11.82
N ALA A 52 0.24 8.90 -11.62
CA ALA A 52 1.30 7.96 -11.22
C ALA A 52 1.93 7.24 -12.43
N ASP A 53 2.37 8.01 -13.43
CA ASP A 53 2.95 7.51 -14.70
C ASP A 53 4.49 7.38 -14.68
N HIS A 54 5.10 7.53 -13.51
CA HIS A 54 6.55 7.49 -13.28
C HIS A 54 6.85 6.78 -11.95
N PRO A 55 8.10 6.37 -11.66
CA PRO A 55 8.40 5.58 -10.48
C PRO A 55 7.93 6.23 -9.17
N PHE A 56 7.17 5.48 -8.36
CA PHE A 56 6.59 5.95 -7.11
C PHE A 56 6.83 4.97 -5.95
N ILE A 57 6.60 5.45 -4.73
CA ILE A 57 6.66 4.64 -3.51
C ILE A 57 5.23 4.27 -3.10
N LEU A 58 5.04 3.01 -2.70
CA LEU A 58 3.79 2.52 -2.15
C LEU A 58 4.00 2.10 -0.69
N GLN A 59 3.07 2.49 0.18
CA GLN A 59 3.01 2.03 1.57
C GLN A 59 1.58 1.61 1.92
N LEU A 60 1.42 0.39 2.40
CA LEU A 60 0.17 -0.05 3.03
C LEU A 60 0.30 0.18 4.52
N VAL A 61 -0.48 1.11 5.06
CA VAL A 61 -0.42 1.53 6.46
C VAL A 61 -1.70 1.14 7.16
N TYR A 62 -1.59 0.34 8.23
CA TYR A 62 -2.68 0.12 9.15
C TYR A 62 -2.69 1.24 10.19
N LYS A 63 -3.82 1.95 10.27
CA LYS A 63 -4.01 3.06 11.21
C LYS A 63 -5.16 2.74 12.17
N ALA A 64 -4.85 2.65 13.46
CA ALA A 64 -5.82 2.47 14.52
C ALA A 64 -5.53 3.45 15.65
N ASN A 65 -6.44 4.41 15.88
CA ASN A 65 -6.24 5.49 16.84
C ASN A 65 -4.92 6.25 16.59
N GLU A 66 -4.07 6.38 17.60
CA GLU A 66 -2.73 6.98 17.50
C GLU A 66 -1.66 6.00 16.98
N ASP A 67 -1.98 4.70 16.86
CA ASP A 67 -1.06 3.70 16.34
C ASP A 67 -1.11 3.66 14.80
N SER A 68 0.06 3.85 14.20
CA SER A 68 0.28 3.69 12.76
C SER A 68 1.37 2.64 12.52
N ARG A 69 1.07 1.63 11.70
CA ARG A 69 2.01 0.55 11.37
C ARG A 69 2.08 0.35 9.87
N ILE A 70 3.30 0.36 9.34
CA ILE A 70 3.55 0.02 7.94
C ILE A 70 3.49 -1.50 7.80
N LEU A 71 2.52 -1.99 7.04
CA LEU A 71 2.37 -3.41 6.71
C LEU A 71 3.17 -3.78 5.46
N PHE A 72 3.19 -2.90 4.46
CA PHE A 72 3.97 -3.05 3.24
C PHE A 72 4.64 -1.73 2.88
N SER A 73 5.86 -1.81 2.36
CA SER A 73 6.61 -0.67 1.82
C SER A 73 7.36 -1.13 0.60
N GLY A 74 7.23 -0.42 -0.51
CA GLY A 74 7.83 -0.80 -1.78
C GLY A 74 7.98 0.38 -2.73
N ARG A 75 8.73 0.13 -3.81
CA ARG A 75 8.89 1.08 -4.90
C ARG A 75 8.45 0.43 -6.20
N ILE A 76 7.58 1.10 -6.93
CA ILE A 76 7.11 0.67 -8.24
C ILE A 76 7.90 1.44 -9.28
N TYR A 77 8.72 0.74 -10.05
CA TYR A 77 9.47 1.32 -11.18
C TYR A 77 8.77 1.07 -12.51
N LYS A 78 8.17 -0.11 -12.64
CA LYS A 78 7.42 -0.54 -13.81
C LYS A 78 6.29 -1.44 -13.30
N PRO A 79 5.02 -1.03 -13.43
CA PRO A 79 3.90 -1.90 -13.11
C PRO A 79 3.87 -3.06 -14.12
N GLU A 80 3.59 -4.26 -13.63
CA GLU A 80 3.31 -5.42 -14.46
C GLU A 80 1.79 -5.46 -14.71
N SER A 81 1.39 -5.82 -15.93
CA SER A 81 -0.01 -5.90 -16.38
C SER A 81 -0.55 -7.32 -16.24
#